data_AF-A0A947HY23-F1
#
_entry.id   AF-A0A947HY23-F1
#
_cell.length_a   1.000
_cell.length_b   1.000
_cell.length_c   1.000
_cell.angle_alpha   90.00
_cell.angle_beta   90.00
_cell.angle_gamma   90.00
#
_symmetry.space_group_name_H-M   'P 1'
#
loop_
_entity.id
_entity.type
_entity.pdbx_description
1 polymer ?
#
loop_
_entity_poly.entity_id
_entity_poly.type
_entity_poly.pdbx_seq_one_letter_code
_entity_poly.pdbx_strand_id
1 'polypeptide(L)'
;MKKLLASLLATLALMSGAHASSESLVLDKFPKERVTDLAALQNGAKIFVNYCLNCHAAAFMRFNRLKDIGLTEQQIKDNLLFPTDKVGELMKVSLDTKDAKEWFGAVPPDLTLVARSRAGASGSGADYLYTYLRSFYRDDTRPTGWNNLIFPNVGMPHVLWELQGQRAAKFVEEADPHDPAKKVHKFDGFEQLTPGKMSPQEFDSNIADLVAYLQWMGEPMQTQRTRIGAGVLIFLAIFTFIAWRLNAAFWKDVK
;
A
#
# COMPACT_ATOMS: atom_id res chain seq x y z
N MET A 1 -3.94 44.01 10.27
CA MET A 1 -2.86 43.03 10.02
C MET A 1 -2.52 42.20 11.26
N LYS A 2 -2.22 42.80 12.42
CA LYS A 2 -1.91 42.06 13.67
C LYS A 2 -3.01 41.06 14.11
N LYS A 3 -4.29 41.42 13.99
CA LYS A 3 -5.43 40.53 14.34
C LYS A 3 -5.63 39.35 13.36
N LEU A 4 -5.31 39.55 12.08
CA LEU A 4 -5.36 38.48 11.06
C LEU A 4 -4.18 37.51 11.22
N LEU A 5 -2.97 38.02 11.52
CA LEU A 5 -1.82 37.20 11.86
C LEU A 5 -2.05 36.38 13.13
N ALA A 6 -2.62 36.98 14.18
CA ALA A 6 -2.96 36.27 15.41
C ALA A 6 -4.03 35.17 15.18
N SER A 7 -5.02 35.43 14.32
CA SER A 7 -6.01 34.42 13.92
C SER A 7 -5.37 33.28 13.13
N LEU A 8 -4.42 33.57 12.22
CA LEU A 8 -3.73 32.56 11.43
C LEU A 8 -2.81 31.67 12.30
N LEU A 9 -2.13 32.28 13.27
CA LEU A 9 -1.30 31.60 14.27
C LEU A 9 -2.13 30.74 15.22
N ALA A 10 -3.30 31.22 15.65
CA ALA A 10 -4.23 30.45 16.48
C ALA A 10 -4.83 29.25 15.72
N THR A 11 -5.13 29.39 14.42
CA THR A 11 -5.55 28.26 13.58
C THR A 11 -4.42 27.26 13.32
N LEU A 12 -3.16 27.71 13.20
CA LEU A 12 -2.01 26.80 13.10
C LEU A 12 -1.76 26.04 14.43
N ALA A 13 -1.98 26.69 15.58
CA ALA A 13 -1.82 26.09 16.90
C ALA A 13 -2.94 25.08 17.25
N LEU A 14 -4.10 25.16 16.60
CA LEU A 14 -5.18 24.17 16.73
C LEU A 14 -5.03 22.98 15.76
N MET A 15 -4.04 23.01 14.86
CA MET A 15 -3.72 21.90 13.94
C MET A 15 -2.72 20.89 14.51
N SER A 16 -2.24 21.06 15.75
CA SER A 16 -1.56 19.99 16.48
C SER A 16 -2.58 18.90 16.82
N GLY A 17 -2.70 17.94 15.91
CA GLY A 17 -3.64 16.83 16.00
C GLY A 17 -3.54 16.07 17.31
N ALA A 18 -4.70 15.74 17.87
CA ALA A 18 -4.81 14.69 18.87
C ALA A 18 -4.21 13.40 18.31
N HIS A 19 -3.04 13.00 18.81
CA HIS A 19 -2.46 11.71 18.52
C HIS A 19 -3.08 10.71 19.50
N ALA A 20 -4.10 9.98 19.03
CA ALA A 20 -4.50 8.75 19.70
C ALA A 20 -3.40 7.72 19.44
N SER A 21 -2.51 7.52 20.42
CA SER A 21 -1.52 6.44 20.39
C SER A 21 -2.18 5.13 20.77
N SER A 22 -2.94 4.53 19.84
CA SER A 22 -2.89 3.07 19.79
C SER A 22 -1.45 2.74 19.41
N GLU A 23 -0.77 1.87 20.15
CA GLU A 23 0.56 1.37 19.82
C GLU A 23 0.46 0.55 18.51
N SER A 24 0.33 1.26 17.39
CA SER A 24 0.20 0.66 16.07
C SER A 24 1.56 0.14 15.69
N LEU A 25 1.63 -1.16 15.38
CA LEU A 25 2.85 -1.80 14.89
C LEU A 25 3.52 -0.90 13.84
N VAL A 26 4.81 -0.61 14.04
CA VAL A 26 5.54 0.31 13.16
C VAL A 26 5.61 -0.32 11.77
N LEU A 27 5.06 0.39 10.77
CA LEU A 27 5.10 -0.06 9.39
C LEU A 27 6.52 0.12 8.84
N ASP A 28 7.04 -0.95 8.24
CA ASP A 28 8.28 -0.91 7.49
C ASP A 28 8.14 0.01 6.28
N LYS A 29 9.21 0.75 5.98
CA LYS A 29 9.21 1.71 4.88
C LYS A 29 9.38 1.02 3.55
N PHE A 30 8.41 1.25 2.68
CA PHE A 30 8.45 0.82 1.30
C PHE A 30 9.47 1.66 0.48
N PRO A 31 10.34 1.04 -0.35
CA PRO A 31 11.26 1.74 -1.25
C PRO A 31 10.52 2.44 -2.40
N LYS A 32 10.25 3.74 -2.23
CA LYS A 32 9.36 4.54 -3.10
C LYS A 32 9.84 4.67 -4.54
N GLU A 33 11.14 4.58 -4.77
CA GLU A 33 11.78 4.61 -6.07
C GLU A 33 11.31 3.48 -7.01
N ARG A 34 10.89 2.34 -6.44
CA ARG A 34 10.39 1.18 -7.20
C ARG A 34 9.12 1.51 -8.01
N VAL A 35 8.33 2.50 -7.59
CA VAL A 35 7.08 2.89 -8.27
C VAL A 35 7.34 3.49 -9.66
N THR A 36 8.57 3.95 -9.91
CA THR A 36 8.99 4.54 -11.20
C THR A 36 9.97 3.67 -11.97
N ASP A 37 10.37 2.53 -11.41
CA ASP A 37 11.29 1.58 -12.05
C ASP A 37 10.48 0.59 -12.90
N LEU A 38 10.66 0.63 -14.22
CA LEU A 38 9.93 -0.23 -15.14
C LEU A 38 10.20 -1.72 -14.89
N ALA A 39 11.43 -2.11 -14.53
CA ALA A 39 11.75 -3.50 -14.26
C ALA A 39 11.02 -3.99 -13.00
N ALA A 40 11.00 -3.15 -11.95
CA ALA A 40 10.24 -3.41 -10.73
C ALA A 40 8.74 -3.55 -11.02
N LEU A 41 8.15 -2.64 -11.79
CA LEU A 41 6.72 -2.69 -12.15
C LEU A 41 6.38 -3.93 -12.97
N GLN A 42 7.24 -4.32 -13.92
CA GLN A 42 7.04 -5.52 -14.74
C GLN A 42 7.13 -6.81 -13.90
N ASN A 43 8.12 -6.90 -13.01
CA ASN A 43 8.24 -8.02 -12.09
C ASN A 43 7.05 -8.08 -11.11
N GLY A 44 6.63 -6.93 -10.58
CA GLY A 44 5.45 -6.82 -9.72
C GLY A 44 4.16 -7.26 -10.42
N ALA A 45 3.97 -6.88 -11.68
CA ALA A 45 2.85 -7.33 -12.51
C ALA A 45 2.86 -8.85 -12.70
N LYS A 46 4.04 -9.43 -12.98
CA LYS A 46 4.23 -10.89 -13.06
C LYS A 46 3.83 -11.56 -11.74
N ILE A 47 4.34 -11.09 -10.60
CA ILE A 47 4.02 -11.68 -9.29
C ILE A 47 2.51 -11.57 -9.02
N PHE A 48 1.90 -10.41 -9.26
CA PHE A 48 0.47 -10.20 -9.06
C PHE A 48 -0.37 -11.18 -9.88
N VAL A 49 -0.08 -11.33 -11.17
CA VAL A 49 -0.84 -12.22 -12.05
C VAL A 49 -0.70 -13.68 -11.63
N ASN A 50 0.51 -14.11 -11.25
CA ASN A 50 0.77 -15.51 -10.91
C ASN A 50 0.26 -15.92 -9.53
N TYR A 51 0.28 -15.02 -8.54
CA TYR A 51 -0.01 -15.36 -7.14
C TYR A 51 -1.26 -14.70 -6.57
N CYS A 52 -1.71 -13.57 -7.12
CA CYS A 52 -2.80 -12.78 -6.55
C CYS A 52 -4.07 -12.87 -7.40
N LEU A 53 -3.94 -12.79 -8.73
CA LEU A 53 -5.05 -12.68 -9.68
C LEU A 53 -5.95 -13.93 -9.79
N ASN A 54 -5.67 -14.98 -9.02
CA ASN A 54 -6.57 -16.14 -8.92
C ASN A 54 -7.64 -15.95 -7.84
N CYS A 55 -7.36 -15.14 -6.81
CA CYS A 55 -8.29 -14.85 -5.71
C CYS A 55 -8.74 -13.39 -5.71
N HIS A 56 -7.87 -12.47 -6.09
CA HIS A 56 -8.11 -11.04 -6.06
C HIS A 56 -8.27 -10.47 -7.47
N ALA A 57 -9.40 -9.80 -7.72
CA ALA A 57 -9.56 -9.03 -8.94
C ALA A 57 -8.72 -7.73 -8.90
N ALA A 58 -8.41 -7.22 -10.10
CA ALA A 58 -8.10 -5.82 -10.32
C ALA A 58 -9.10 -5.28 -11.37
N ALA A 59 -10.37 -5.24 -10.99
CA ALA A 59 -11.51 -5.07 -11.89
C ALA A 59 -11.58 -3.70 -12.59
N PHE A 60 -10.78 -2.71 -12.17
CA PHE A 60 -10.65 -1.44 -12.91
C PHE A 60 -9.37 -1.36 -13.77
N MET A 61 -8.57 -2.43 -13.82
CA MET A 61 -7.40 -2.53 -14.70
C MET A 61 -7.64 -3.45 -15.88
N ARG A 62 -7.20 -3.01 -17.06
CA ARG A 62 -7.14 -3.83 -18.28
C ARG A 62 -5.71 -4.31 -18.52
N PHE A 63 -5.55 -5.51 -19.06
CA PHE A 63 -4.23 -6.06 -19.39
C PHE A 63 -3.43 -5.16 -20.34
N ASN A 64 -4.09 -4.50 -21.29
CA ASN A 64 -3.43 -3.59 -22.23
C ASN A 64 -2.78 -2.36 -21.58
N ARG A 65 -3.15 -2.02 -20.34
CA ARG A 65 -2.51 -0.93 -19.58
C ARG A 65 -1.12 -1.30 -19.11
N LEU A 66 -0.75 -2.58 -19.12
CA LEU A 66 0.62 -3.01 -18.84
C LEU A 66 1.62 -2.53 -19.92
N LYS A 67 1.15 -2.05 -21.06
CA LYS A 67 1.98 -1.34 -22.04
C LYS A 67 2.56 -0.04 -21.49
N ASP A 68 1.88 0.60 -20.54
CA ASP A 68 2.35 1.83 -19.89
C ASP A 68 3.57 1.57 -18.99
N ILE A 69 3.81 0.32 -18.58
CA ILE A 69 5.01 -0.11 -17.86
C ILE A 69 6.02 -0.80 -18.79
N GLY A 70 5.88 -0.63 -20.10
CA GLY A 70 6.86 -1.07 -21.09
C GLY A 70 6.72 -2.52 -21.59
N LEU A 71 5.65 -3.25 -21.21
CA LEU A 71 5.40 -4.58 -21.78
C LEU A 71 4.84 -4.46 -23.21
N THR A 72 5.26 -5.38 -24.08
CA THR A 72 4.63 -5.53 -25.40
C THR A 72 3.32 -6.31 -25.30
N GLU A 73 2.45 -6.15 -26.29
CA GLU A 73 1.21 -6.93 -26.36
C GLU A 73 1.48 -8.44 -26.38
N GLN A 74 2.55 -8.86 -27.06
CA GLN A 74 2.95 -10.26 -27.14
C GLN A 74 3.43 -10.79 -25.78
N GLN A 75 4.26 -10.03 -25.06
CA GLN A 75 4.69 -10.40 -23.71
C GLN A 75 3.50 -10.57 -22.75
N ILE A 76 2.49 -9.70 -22.86
CA ILE A 76 1.27 -9.78 -22.05
C ILE A 76 0.51 -11.08 -22.38
N LYS A 77 0.28 -11.36 -23.68
CA LYS A 77 -0.43 -12.57 -24.12
C LYS A 77 0.28 -13.84 -23.65
N ASP A 78 1.59 -13.92 -23.85
CA ASP A 78 2.35 -15.14 -23.63
C ASP A 78 2.55 -15.44 -22.13
N ASN A 79 2.62 -14.42 -21.27
CA ASN A 79 3.09 -14.60 -19.90
C ASN A 79 2.12 -14.15 -18.81
N LEU A 80 1.07 -13.39 -19.14
CA LEU A 80 0.20 -12.75 -18.15
C LEU A 80 -1.30 -12.95 -18.41
N LEU A 81 -1.69 -13.31 -19.63
CA LEU A 81 -3.08 -13.43 -20.04
C LEU A 81 -3.61 -14.86 -19.83
N PHE A 82 -3.43 -15.40 -18.63
CA PHE A 82 -3.96 -16.72 -18.26
C PHE A 82 -5.50 -16.78 -18.09
N PRO A 83 -6.17 -15.73 -17.55
CA PRO A 83 -7.60 -15.82 -17.24
C PRO A 83 -8.53 -15.37 -18.39
N THR A 84 -8.00 -14.96 -19.54
CA THR A 84 -8.78 -14.42 -20.68
C THR A 84 -8.03 -14.55 -22.01
N ASP A 85 -8.70 -14.36 -23.14
CA ASP A 85 -8.11 -14.41 -24.48
C ASP A 85 -7.71 -13.04 -25.04
N LYS A 86 -8.21 -11.94 -24.44
CA LYS A 86 -8.07 -10.59 -25.01
C LYS A 86 -7.36 -9.65 -24.06
N VAL A 87 -6.28 -9.03 -24.55
CA VAL A 87 -5.53 -7.99 -23.82
C VAL A 87 -6.37 -6.76 -23.46
N GLY A 88 -7.48 -6.52 -24.16
CA GLY A 88 -8.40 -5.43 -23.85
C GLY A 88 -9.28 -5.71 -22.62
N GLU A 89 -9.31 -6.92 -22.09
CA GLU A 89 -10.19 -7.30 -20.99
C GLU A 89 -9.67 -6.86 -19.63
N LEU A 90 -10.60 -6.83 -18.67
CA LEU A 90 -10.32 -6.47 -17.29
C LEU A 90 -9.72 -7.66 -16.54
N MET A 91 -8.88 -7.38 -15.56
CA MET A 91 -8.30 -8.38 -14.65
C MET A 91 -9.35 -8.83 -13.63
N LYS A 92 -10.20 -9.77 -14.04
CA LYS A 92 -11.24 -10.38 -13.19
C LYS A 92 -10.84 -11.78 -12.74
N VAL A 93 -11.44 -12.23 -11.65
CA VAL A 93 -11.37 -13.60 -11.15
C VAL A 93 -12.65 -14.35 -11.50
N SER A 94 -12.54 -15.67 -11.65
CA SER A 94 -13.69 -16.58 -11.82
C SER A 94 -14.24 -17.13 -10.50
N LEU A 95 -13.70 -16.67 -9.36
CA LEU A 95 -14.09 -17.13 -8.03
C LEU A 95 -15.53 -16.71 -7.69
N ASP A 96 -16.41 -17.69 -7.43
CA ASP A 96 -17.77 -17.43 -7.01
C ASP A 96 -17.83 -16.85 -5.58
N THR A 97 -18.79 -15.96 -5.35
CA THR A 97 -18.92 -15.26 -4.06
C THR A 97 -19.34 -16.16 -2.90
N LYS A 98 -20.08 -17.24 -3.17
CA LYS A 98 -20.50 -18.21 -2.16
C LYS A 98 -19.30 -19.07 -1.76
N ASP A 99 -18.58 -19.60 -2.74
CA ASP A 99 -17.37 -20.41 -2.53
C ASP A 99 -16.30 -19.60 -1.78
N ALA A 100 -16.11 -18.33 -2.15
CA ALA A 100 -15.18 -17.43 -1.45
C ALA A 100 -15.51 -17.27 0.05
N LYS A 101 -16.79 -17.10 0.39
CA LYS A 101 -17.24 -16.99 1.78
C LYS A 101 -17.09 -18.31 2.53
N GLU A 102 -17.35 -19.43 1.88
CA GLU A 102 -17.20 -20.76 2.47
C GLU A 102 -15.73 -21.09 2.76
N TRP A 103 -14.82 -20.79 1.83
CA TRP A 103 -13.40 -21.14 1.96
C TRP A 103 -12.59 -20.14 2.80
N PHE A 104 -12.87 -18.84 2.68
CA PHE A 104 -12.05 -17.78 3.29
C PHE A 104 -12.78 -16.99 4.39
N GLY A 105 -14.07 -17.25 4.61
CA GLY A 105 -14.93 -16.48 5.52
C GLY A 105 -15.38 -15.12 4.98
N ALA A 106 -14.78 -14.65 3.88
CA ALA A 106 -15.11 -13.39 3.22
C ALA A 106 -14.73 -13.44 1.74
N VAL A 107 -15.34 -12.57 0.93
CA VAL A 107 -14.94 -12.39 -0.46
C VAL A 107 -13.60 -11.65 -0.50
N PRO A 108 -12.55 -12.18 -1.16
CA PRO A 108 -11.30 -11.45 -1.34
C PRO A 108 -11.53 -10.06 -1.95
N PRO A 109 -10.94 -8.99 -1.39
CA PRO A 109 -11.16 -7.65 -1.91
C PRO A 109 -10.54 -7.46 -3.29
N ASP A 110 -11.14 -6.57 -4.08
CA ASP A 110 -10.51 -6.03 -5.28
C ASP A 110 -9.26 -5.22 -4.91
N LEU A 111 -8.16 -5.47 -5.63
CA LEU A 111 -6.86 -4.87 -5.34
C LEU A 111 -6.54 -3.64 -6.19
N THR A 112 -7.42 -3.21 -7.10
CA THR A 112 -7.12 -2.10 -8.02
C THR A 112 -6.73 -0.82 -7.27
N LEU A 113 -7.40 -0.52 -6.16
CA LEU A 113 -7.16 0.68 -5.35
C LEU A 113 -6.62 0.37 -3.95
N VAL A 114 -6.10 -0.84 -3.73
CA VAL A 114 -5.77 -1.30 -2.37
C VAL A 114 -4.72 -0.42 -1.69
N ALA A 115 -3.68 -0.01 -2.43
CA ALA A 115 -2.62 0.86 -1.92
C ALA A 115 -3.15 2.26 -1.52
N ARG A 116 -4.24 2.74 -2.13
CA ARG A 116 -4.91 3.97 -1.69
C ARG A 116 -5.81 3.73 -0.50
N SER A 117 -6.57 2.63 -0.50
CA SER A 117 -7.53 2.28 0.57
C SER A 117 -6.87 1.97 1.91
N ARG A 118 -5.58 1.62 1.91
CA ARG A 118 -4.81 1.28 3.12
C ARG A 118 -3.91 2.39 3.63
N ALA A 119 -3.90 3.57 2.97
CA ALA A 119 -3.21 4.72 3.51
C ALA A 119 -3.91 5.23 4.79
N GLY A 120 -3.14 5.54 5.81
CA GLY A 120 -3.68 5.97 7.11
C GLY A 120 -2.67 6.79 7.91
N ALA A 121 -3.01 7.09 9.17
CA ALA A 121 -2.16 7.89 10.05
C ALA A 121 -0.78 7.24 10.29
N SER A 122 -0.72 5.91 10.33
CA SER A 122 0.51 5.15 10.61
C SER A 122 1.48 5.04 9.41
N GLY A 123 1.06 5.41 8.20
CA GLY A 123 1.93 5.35 7.01
C GLY A 123 1.19 5.35 5.68
N SER A 124 1.96 5.28 4.59
CA SER A 124 1.37 5.13 3.25
C SER A 124 0.77 3.74 3.08
N GLY A 125 -0.19 3.57 2.19
CA GLY A 125 -0.73 2.23 1.94
C GLY A 125 0.29 1.29 1.28
N ALA A 126 1.32 1.82 0.63
CA ALA A 126 2.47 1.02 0.18
C ALA A 126 3.28 0.49 1.37
N ASP A 127 3.54 1.30 2.40
CA ASP A 127 4.19 0.84 3.64
C ASP A 127 3.36 -0.26 4.32
N TYR A 128 2.03 -0.08 4.37
CA TYR A 128 1.11 -1.09 4.89
C TYR A 128 1.22 -2.41 4.11
N LEU A 129 1.12 -2.38 2.78
CA LEU A 129 1.16 -3.59 1.95
C LEU A 129 2.53 -4.28 2.00
N TYR A 130 3.61 -3.50 2.03
CA TYR A 130 4.97 -4.01 2.12
C TYR A 130 5.24 -4.70 3.45
N THR A 131 4.69 -4.17 4.53
CA THR A 131 4.73 -4.81 5.86
C THR A 131 3.80 -6.02 5.91
N TYR A 132 2.59 -5.91 5.34
CA TYR A 132 1.55 -6.95 5.34
C TYR A 132 2.08 -8.24 4.72
N LEU A 133 2.59 -8.14 3.50
CA LEU A 133 3.01 -9.30 2.71
C LEU A 133 4.26 -9.99 3.27
N ARG A 134 5.03 -9.32 4.14
CA ARG A 134 6.23 -9.87 4.80
C ARG A 134 6.00 -10.36 6.23
N SER A 135 4.84 -10.08 6.82
CA SER A 135 4.56 -10.34 8.24
C SER A 135 3.61 -11.52 8.48
N PHE A 136 3.50 -12.43 7.50
CA PHE A 136 2.79 -13.70 7.69
C PHE A 136 3.60 -14.68 8.53
N TYR A 137 2.91 -15.42 9.38
CA TYR A 137 3.48 -16.50 10.19
C TYR A 137 2.48 -17.64 10.38
N ARG A 138 3.02 -18.82 10.71
CA ARG A 138 2.25 -20.03 11.01
C ARG A 138 1.48 -19.87 12.32
N ASP A 139 0.21 -20.23 12.28
CA ASP A 139 -0.68 -20.20 13.43
C ASP A 139 -1.75 -21.28 13.26
N ASP A 140 -1.58 -22.38 13.98
CA ASP A 140 -2.45 -23.56 13.88
C ASP A 140 -3.84 -23.32 14.49
N THR A 141 -4.05 -22.19 15.18
CA THR A 141 -5.38 -21.78 15.66
C THR A 141 -6.25 -21.18 14.56
N ARG A 142 -5.66 -20.85 13.40
CA ARG A 142 -6.35 -20.24 12.26
C ARG A 142 -6.81 -21.31 11.27
N PRO A 143 -8.00 -21.15 10.64
CA PRO A 143 -8.48 -22.10 9.64
C PRO A 143 -7.52 -22.33 8.46
N THR A 144 -6.77 -21.29 8.07
CA THR A 144 -5.79 -21.36 6.98
C THR A 144 -4.41 -21.83 7.44
N GLY A 145 -4.18 -21.97 8.75
CA GLY A 145 -2.86 -22.21 9.34
C GLY A 145 -1.90 -21.02 9.23
N TRP A 146 -2.42 -19.82 8.95
CA TRP A 146 -1.64 -18.58 8.78
C TRP A 146 -2.30 -17.41 9.50
N ASN A 147 -1.46 -16.54 10.06
CA ASN A 147 -1.86 -15.27 10.65
C ASN A 147 -0.89 -14.16 10.22
N ASN A 148 -1.18 -12.91 10.61
CA ASN A 148 -0.42 -11.74 10.18
C ASN A 148 -0.29 -10.72 11.32
N LEU A 149 0.90 -10.12 11.47
CA LEU A 149 1.16 -9.18 12.57
C LEU A 149 0.38 -7.87 12.45
N ILE A 150 0.21 -7.33 11.24
CA ILE A 150 -0.48 -6.05 11.07
C ILE A 150 -1.98 -6.20 10.83
N PHE A 151 -2.43 -7.41 10.49
CA PHE A 151 -3.84 -7.74 10.40
C PHE A 151 -4.13 -9.06 11.13
N PRO A 152 -4.25 -9.02 12.46
CA PRO A 152 -4.51 -10.21 13.25
C PRO A 152 -5.80 -10.90 12.81
N ASN A 153 -5.80 -12.24 12.84
CA ASN A 153 -6.92 -13.09 12.44
C ASN A 153 -7.31 -12.95 10.97
N VAL A 154 -6.34 -12.63 10.12
CA VAL A 154 -6.56 -12.53 8.67
C VAL A 154 -7.13 -13.83 8.09
N GLY A 155 -8.10 -13.71 7.17
CA GLY A 155 -8.68 -14.84 6.45
C GLY A 155 -7.86 -15.29 5.23
N MET A 156 -6.87 -14.49 4.83
CA MET A 156 -6.00 -14.78 3.68
C MET A 156 -4.89 -15.76 4.10
N PRO A 157 -4.68 -16.88 3.39
CA PRO A 157 -3.49 -17.71 3.58
C PRO A 157 -2.24 -16.96 3.09
N HIS A 158 -1.05 -17.39 3.51
CA HIS A 158 0.18 -16.82 2.98
C HIS A 158 0.48 -17.37 1.57
N VAL A 159 -0.03 -16.73 0.51
CA VAL A 159 0.09 -17.22 -0.88
C VAL A 159 1.52 -17.26 -1.43
N LEU A 160 2.48 -16.62 -0.75
CA LEU A 160 3.90 -16.59 -1.15
C LEU A 160 4.80 -17.44 -0.24
N TRP A 161 4.22 -18.33 0.57
CA TRP A 161 4.95 -19.11 1.57
C TRP A 161 6.05 -20.00 0.98
N GLU A 162 5.87 -20.52 -0.25
CA GLU A 162 6.91 -21.32 -0.90
C GLU A 162 8.14 -20.47 -1.25
N LEU A 163 7.95 -19.17 -1.53
CA LEU A 163 9.03 -18.24 -1.81
C LEU A 163 9.71 -17.81 -0.51
N GLN A 164 8.91 -17.49 0.51
CA GLN A 164 9.37 -16.97 1.80
C GLN A 164 9.97 -18.05 2.71
N GLY A 165 9.48 -19.28 2.62
CA GLY A 165 9.59 -20.30 3.65
C GLY A 165 8.59 -20.09 4.78
N GLN A 166 8.39 -21.11 5.61
CA GLN A 166 7.48 -21.00 6.75
C GLN A 166 8.20 -20.41 7.97
N ARG A 167 7.50 -19.57 8.72
CA ARG A 167 8.02 -18.88 9.90
C ARG A 167 7.01 -18.93 11.03
N ALA A 168 7.48 -18.97 12.27
CA ALA A 168 6.68 -18.72 13.47
C ALA A 168 6.95 -17.30 14.00
N ALA A 169 5.97 -16.69 14.66
CA ALA A 169 6.17 -15.43 15.38
C ALA A 169 6.53 -15.71 16.84
N LYS A 170 7.60 -15.08 17.32
CA LYS A 170 8.00 -15.07 18.74
C LYS A 170 7.35 -13.90 19.44
N PHE A 171 6.70 -14.18 20.56
CA PHE A 171 6.13 -13.17 21.44
C PHE A 171 6.74 -13.29 22.82
N VAL A 172 7.10 -12.16 23.41
CA VAL A 172 7.58 -12.04 24.79
C VAL A 172 6.52 -11.36 25.64
N GLU A 173 6.39 -11.78 26.89
CA GLU A 173 5.54 -11.11 27.86
C GLU A 173 6.31 -9.94 28.47
N GLU A 174 5.85 -8.72 28.20
CA GLU A 174 6.33 -7.51 28.87
C GLU A 174 5.23 -6.95 29.77
N ALA A 175 5.60 -6.28 30.86
CA ALA A 175 4.64 -5.55 31.68
C ALA A 175 4.09 -4.37 30.86
N ASP A 176 2.78 -4.16 30.89
CA ASP A 176 2.14 -3.05 30.18
C ASP A 176 2.71 -1.71 30.71
N PRO A 177 3.24 -0.84 29.83
CA PRO A 177 3.82 0.44 30.22
C PRO A 177 2.88 1.38 30.99
N HIS A 178 1.57 1.14 30.89
CA HIS A 178 0.52 1.94 31.52
C HIS A 178 -0.17 1.23 32.69
N ASP A 179 0.01 -0.09 32.83
CA ASP A 179 -0.55 -0.89 33.92
C ASP A 179 0.37 -2.08 34.27
N PRO A 180 1.29 -1.94 35.23
CA PRO A 180 2.24 -3.01 35.59
C PRO A 180 1.60 -4.34 36.02
N ALA A 181 0.29 -4.36 36.30
CA ALA A 181 -0.45 -5.58 36.62
C ALA A 181 -0.91 -6.36 35.36
N LYS A 182 -0.81 -5.76 34.17
CA LYS A 182 -1.12 -6.40 32.88
C LYS A 182 0.16 -6.78 32.17
N LYS A 183 0.12 -7.92 31.49
CA LYS A 183 1.19 -8.35 30.58
C LYS A 183 0.70 -8.21 29.14
N VAL A 184 1.55 -7.64 28.31
CA VAL A 184 1.34 -7.52 26.86
C VAL A 184 2.22 -8.53 26.14
N HIS A 185 1.63 -9.25 25.17
CA HIS A 185 2.37 -10.11 24.27
C HIS A 185 2.98 -9.26 23.16
N LYS A 186 4.26 -8.92 23.31
CA LYS A 186 4.99 -8.11 22.35
C LYS A 186 5.73 -9.00 21.36
N PHE A 187 5.66 -8.65 20.09
CA PHE A 187 6.40 -9.35 19.05
C PHE A 187 7.91 -9.14 19.22
N ASP A 188 8.67 -10.24 19.27
CA ASP A 188 10.13 -10.27 19.47
C ASP A 188 10.89 -10.67 18.20
N GLY A 189 10.20 -11.26 17.21
CA GLY A 189 10.81 -11.58 15.92
C GLY A 189 10.21 -12.81 15.25
N PHE A 190 10.71 -13.13 14.06
CA PHE A 190 10.35 -14.36 13.36
C PHE A 190 11.39 -15.45 13.56
N GLU A 191 10.93 -16.68 13.72
CA GLU A 191 11.75 -17.89 13.65
C GLU A 191 11.46 -18.63 12.36
N GLN A 192 12.49 -18.89 11.56
CA GLN A 192 12.36 -19.67 10.33
C GLN A 192 12.15 -21.15 10.68
N LEU A 193 11.03 -21.72 10.24
CA LEU A 193 10.70 -23.13 10.43
C LEU A 193 11.21 -23.99 9.26
N THR A 194 10.98 -23.51 8.03
CA THR A 194 11.45 -24.18 6.80
C THR A 194 11.95 -23.15 5.80
N PRO A 195 13.04 -23.43 5.06
CA PRO A 195 13.53 -22.50 4.05
C PRO A 195 12.55 -22.35 2.88
N GLY A 196 12.52 -21.16 2.28
CA GLY A 196 11.80 -20.88 1.04
C GLY A 196 12.68 -21.08 -0.19
N LYS A 197 12.08 -20.87 -1.37
CA LYS A 197 12.78 -20.86 -2.66
C LYS A 197 13.67 -19.63 -2.87
N MET A 198 13.50 -18.58 -2.07
CA MET A 198 14.24 -17.32 -2.17
C MET A 198 14.98 -17.01 -0.88
N SER A 199 16.08 -16.26 -1.01
CA SER A 199 16.69 -15.61 0.16
C SER A 199 15.75 -14.56 0.75
N PRO A 200 15.88 -14.20 2.04
CA PRO A 200 15.08 -13.13 2.64
C PRO A 200 15.15 -11.80 1.87
N GLN A 201 16.33 -11.45 1.35
CA GLN A 201 16.54 -10.21 0.61
C GLN A 201 15.86 -10.24 -0.77
N GLU A 202 15.93 -11.36 -1.48
CA GLU A 202 15.21 -11.53 -2.75
C GLU A 202 13.70 -11.50 -2.54
N PHE A 203 13.21 -12.15 -1.49
CA PHE A 203 11.80 -12.11 -1.14
C PHE A 203 11.34 -10.68 -0.88
N ASP A 204 12.05 -9.94 -0.02
CA ASP A 204 11.74 -8.55 0.30
C ASP A 204 11.78 -7.65 -0.93
N SER A 205 12.75 -7.85 -1.83
CA SER A 205 12.81 -7.14 -3.11
C SER A 205 11.60 -7.46 -4.01
N ASN A 206 11.17 -8.73 -4.09
CA ASN A 206 10.00 -9.13 -4.85
C ASN A 206 8.69 -8.58 -4.26
N ILE A 207 8.59 -8.50 -2.92
CA ILE A 207 7.45 -7.85 -2.28
C ILE A 207 7.45 -6.35 -2.59
N ALA A 208 8.62 -5.70 -2.58
CA ALA A 208 8.72 -4.30 -2.97
C ALA A 208 8.24 -4.09 -4.42
N ASP A 209 8.64 -4.95 -5.36
CA ASP A 209 8.19 -4.89 -6.75
C ASP A 209 6.67 -5.09 -6.89
N LEU A 210 6.12 -6.09 -6.20
CA LEU A 210 4.68 -6.34 -6.16
C LEU A 210 3.92 -5.12 -5.61
N VAL A 211 4.37 -4.54 -4.51
CA VAL A 211 3.75 -3.36 -3.91
C VAL A 211 3.90 -2.13 -4.80
N ALA A 212 5.03 -1.98 -5.49
CA ALA A 212 5.22 -0.92 -6.47
C ALA A 212 4.20 -1.02 -7.60
N TYR A 213 3.96 -2.24 -8.11
CA TYR A 213 2.92 -2.49 -9.11
C TYR A 213 1.51 -2.19 -8.57
N LEU A 214 1.16 -2.61 -7.35
CA LEU A 214 -0.13 -2.30 -6.71
C LEU A 214 -0.34 -0.78 -6.52
N GLN A 215 0.73 -0.06 -6.13
CA GLN A 215 0.72 1.39 -5.99
C GLN A 215 0.54 2.09 -7.34
N TRP A 216 1.29 1.66 -8.36
CA TRP A 216 1.16 2.18 -9.71
C TRP A 216 -0.23 1.91 -10.29
N MET A 217 -0.76 0.69 -10.11
CA MET A 217 -2.11 0.32 -10.56
C MET A 217 -3.20 1.20 -9.95
N GLY A 218 -3.07 1.55 -8.66
CA GLY A 218 -4.01 2.45 -8.00
C GLY A 218 -3.90 3.92 -8.42
N GLU A 219 -2.78 4.31 -9.03
CA GLU A 219 -2.54 5.66 -9.53
C GLU A 219 -1.55 5.71 -10.72
N PRO A 220 -1.92 5.24 -11.93
CA PRO A 220 -0.97 5.08 -13.04
C PRO A 220 -0.34 6.39 -13.53
N MET A 221 -0.99 7.51 -13.22
CA MET A 221 -0.60 8.87 -13.62
C MET A 221 0.06 9.67 -12.49
N GLN A 222 0.53 9.00 -11.42
CA GLN A 222 1.06 9.64 -10.22
C GLN A 222 2.19 10.64 -10.53
N THR A 223 3.17 10.23 -11.33
CA THR A 223 4.31 11.08 -11.73
C THR A 223 3.87 12.32 -12.51
N GLN A 224 2.86 12.18 -13.37
CA GLN A 224 2.33 13.31 -14.12
C GLN A 224 1.56 14.27 -13.20
N ARG A 225 0.74 13.74 -12.28
CA ARG A 225 0.01 14.53 -11.29
C ARG A 225 0.95 15.37 -10.43
N THR A 226 2.02 14.78 -9.91
CA THR A 226 2.99 15.50 -9.06
C THR A 226 3.75 16.58 -9.84
N ARG A 227 4.17 16.27 -11.08
CA ARG A 227 4.84 17.24 -11.96
C ARG A 227 3.96 18.42 -12.31
N ILE A 228 2.70 18.18 -12.71
CA ILE A 228 1.73 19.24 -13.02
C ILE A 228 1.42 20.05 -11.75
N GLY A 229 1.21 19.37 -10.63
CA GLY A 229 0.92 20.02 -9.34
C GLY A 229 2.02 20.98 -8.90
N ALA A 230 3.29 20.61 -9.04
CA ALA A 230 4.41 21.50 -8.74
C ALA A 230 4.38 22.78 -9.61
N GLY A 231 4.11 22.64 -10.91
CA GLY A 231 3.98 23.78 -11.82
C GLY A 231 2.81 24.71 -11.46
N VAL A 232 1.65 24.14 -11.11
CA VAL A 232 0.48 24.90 -10.66
C VAL A 232 0.77 25.66 -9.37
N LEU A 233 1.43 25.03 -8.39
CA LEU A 233 1.79 25.70 -7.12
C LEU A 233 2.74 26.88 -7.32
N ILE A 234 3.72 26.76 -8.23
CA ILE A 234 4.63 27.85 -8.59
C ILE A 234 3.85 29.01 -9.22
N PHE A 235 2.97 28.71 -10.18
CA PHE A 235 2.12 29.72 -10.81
C PHE A 235 1.25 30.45 -9.78
N LEU A 236 0.58 29.70 -8.89
CA LEU A 236 -0.27 30.27 -7.85
C LEU A 236 0.53 31.15 -6.88
N ALA A 237 1.76 30.77 -6.52
CA ALA A 237 2.62 31.60 -5.67
C ALA A 237 2.95 32.95 -6.32
N ILE A 238 3.35 32.93 -7.60
CA ILE A 238 3.65 34.14 -8.37
C ILE A 238 2.39 35.00 -8.52
N PHE A 239 1.28 34.40 -8.93
CA PHE A 239 0.02 35.10 -9.12
C PHE A 239 -0.50 35.70 -7.81
N THR A 240 -0.37 34.98 -6.69
CA THR A 240 -0.74 35.48 -5.36
C THR A 240 0.06 36.73 -5.00
N PHE A 241 1.36 36.75 -5.29
CA PHE A 241 2.19 37.94 -5.07
C PHE A 241 1.73 39.13 -5.92
N ILE A 242 1.44 38.90 -7.21
CA ILE A 242 0.92 39.94 -8.12
C ILE A 242 -0.44 40.46 -7.64
N ALA A 243 -1.37 39.56 -7.33
CA ALA A 243 -2.70 39.91 -6.84
C ALA A 243 -2.64 40.66 -5.50
N TRP A 244 -1.73 40.28 -4.60
CA TRP A 244 -1.50 40.99 -3.34
C TRP A 244 -0.99 42.42 -3.57
N ARG A 245 -0.04 42.61 -4.49
CA ARG A 245 0.46 43.95 -4.87
C ARG A 245 -0.62 44.79 -5.55
N LEU A 246 -1.43 44.18 -6.42
CA LEU A 246 -2.57 44.83 -7.06
C LEU A 246 -3.62 45.27 -6.01
N ASN A 247 -3.94 44.40 -5.06
CA ASN A 247 -4.84 44.75 -3.96
C ASN A 247 -4.28 45.90 -3.10
N ALA A 248 -2.99 45.90 -2.77
CA ALA A 248 -2.37 47.01 -2.06
C ALA A 248 -2.47 48.33 -2.85
N ALA A 249 -2.37 48.29 -4.18
CA ALA A 249 -2.52 49.47 -5.04
C ALA A 249 -3.95 49.99 -5.10
N PHE A 250 -4.96 49.12 -5.18
CA PHE A 250 -6.38 49.54 -5.20
C PHE A 250 -6.84 50.14 -3.87
N TRP A 251 -6.37 49.60 -2.75
CA TRP A 251 -6.80 50.03 -1.41
C TRP A 251 -5.97 51.19 -0.85
N LYS A 252 -5.01 51.73 -1.60
CA LYS A 252 -4.10 52.79 -1.13
C LYS A 252 -4.82 54.09 -0.74
N ASP A 253 -5.95 54.39 -1.39
CA ASP A 253 -6.69 55.66 -1.22
C ASP A 253 -7.95 55.49 -0.34
N VAL A 254 -8.25 54.26 0.08
CA VAL A 254 -9.41 53.94 0.93
C VAL A 254 -8.98 53.71 2.38
N LYS A 255 -7.71 53.38 2.61
CA LYS A 255 -7.17 52.92 3.88
C LYS A 255 -6.04 53.78 4.40
#